data_AF-A0A963L6R1-F1
#
_entry.id   AF-A0A963L6R1-F1
#
_cell.length_a   1.000
_cell.length_b   1.000
_cell.length_c   1.000
_cell.angle_alpha   90.00
_cell.angle_beta   90.00
_cell.angle_gamma   90.00
#
_symmetry.space_group_name_H-M   'P 1'
#
loop_
_entity.id
_entity.type
_entity.pdbx_description
1 polymer ?
#
loop_
_entity_poly.entity_id
_entity_poly.type
_entity_poly.pdbx_seq_one_letter_code
_entity_poly.pdbx_strand_id
1 'polypeptide(L)'
;MAARSLLLLLTVLLLSAGGGALRAQTLEEELSAGQLRLRSAESLSLPGVTQPTTPELPVREPGSVIPRSAPVAEPLTSTGLPPKVLAALQRADVPVSALSALVVPALGNAPARVRFHTQEPVSPASVMKLVTTYAAMDLLGPDFTWSTKFYTDGVVERGALRGNLYIQGGGDPKLVLERVQAAFQMLQDKGVVVVLGNMVLDNSAFDLPPQDPSAFDG
;
A
#
# COMPACT_ATOMS: atom_id res chain seq x y z
N MET A 1 -11.88 61.23 -11.38
CA MET A 1 -12.68 61.07 -12.60
C MET A 1 -12.05 59.90 -13.37
N ALA A 2 -12.66 58.76 -13.67
CA ALA A 2 -14.05 58.44 -13.87
C ALA A 2 -14.39 57.10 -13.20
N ALA A 3 -15.09 57.19 -12.07
CA ALA A 3 -15.94 56.12 -11.58
C ALA A 3 -17.37 56.42 -12.09
N ARG A 4 -18.20 55.38 -12.26
CA ARG A 4 -19.69 55.42 -12.25
C ARG A 4 -20.50 55.42 -13.55
N SER A 5 -19.91 55.43 -14.76
CA SER A 5 -20.74 55.50 -15.99
C SER A 5 -20.97 54.19 -16.77
N LEU A 6 -20.32 53.08 -16.43
CA LEU A 6 -20.50 51.82 -17.17
C LEU A 6 -21.56 50.87 -16.56
N LEU A 7 -22.06 51.21 -15.36
CA LEU A 7 -23.07 50.42 -14.63
C LEU A 7 -24.52 50.72 -15.08
N LEU A 8 -24.73 51.67 -16.01
CA LEU A 8 -26.07 52.03 -16.51
C LEU A 8 -26.38 51.51 -17.92
N LEU A 9 -25.40 51.03 -18.68
CA LEU A 9 -25.61 50.73 -20.11
C LEU A 9 -25.89 49.26 -20.44
N LEU A 10 -25.68 48.31 -19.52
CA LEU A 10 -26.06 46.91 -19.76
C LEU A 10 -27.34 46.48 -19.03
N THR A 11 -27.85 47.31 -18.12
CA THR A 11 -29.17 47.14 -17.49
C THR A 11 -30.33 47.36 -18.48
N VAL A 12 -30.03 47.78 -19.72
CA VAL A 12 -31.03 48.13 -20.75
C VAL A 12 -31.21 47.04 -21.82
N LEU A 13 -30.35 46.00 -21.89
CA LEU A 13 -30.51 44.94 -22.91
C LEU A 13 -31.36 43.73 -22.46
N LEU A 14 -31.94 43.78 -21.26
CA LEU A 14 -32.78 42.70 -20.71
C LEU A 14 -34.29 42.88 -20.91
N LEU A 15 -34.74 43.84 -21.73
CA LEU A 15 -36.18 44.14 -21.85
C LEU A 15 -36.61 44.49 -23.29
N SER A 16 -36.47 43.58 -24.28
CA SER A 16 -37.03 43.86 -25.63
C SER A 16 -37.33 42.69 -26.58
N ALA A 17 -37.45 41.42 -26.18
CA ALA A 17 -37.95 40.42 -27.15
C ALA A 17 -38.60 39.20 -26.49
N GLY A 18 -39.92 39.27 -26.31
CA GLY A 18 -40.78 38.11 -26.17
C GLY A 18 -41.50 37.81 -27.49
N GLY A 19 -41.67 36.51 -27.79
CA GLY A 19 -42.70 36.01 -28.70
C GLY A 19 -42.18 35.18 -29.88
N GLY A 20 -42.60 33.91 -29.95
CA GLY A 20 -42.62 33.14 -31.20
C GLY A 20 -42.05 31.73 -31.12
N ALA A 21 -42.85 30.77 -30.64
CA ALA A 21 -42.59 29.35 -30.81
C ALA A 21 -42.89 28.90 -32.25
N LEU A 22 -42.13 27.88 -32.72
CA LEU A 22 -42.33 26.94 -33.84
C LEU A 22 -41.23 27.00 -34.91
N ARG A 23 -40.52 25.87 -35.03
CA ARG A 23 -39.47 25.49 -36.01
C ARG A 23 -38.04 26.01 -35.78
N ALA A 24 -37.43 25.46 -34.73
CA ALA A 24 -36.02 25.06 -34.73
C ALA A 24 -35.86 23.77 -33.89
N GLN A 25 -36.62 22.73 -34.25
CA GLN A 25 -36.43 21.37 -33.73
C GLN A 25 -35.32 20.68 -34.54
N THR A 26 -34.07 21.07 -34.32
CA THR A 26 -32.83 20.35 -34.66
C THR A 26 -31.70 21.33 -34.42
N LEU A 27 -31.15 21.36 -33.19
CA LEU A 27 -29.87 22.00 -32.76
C LEU A 27 -29.75 22.15 -31.22
N GLU A 28 -30.66 21.58 -30.43
CA GLU A 28 -30.58 21.56 -28.95
C GLU A 28 -30.10 20.20 -28.38
N GLU A 29 -29.57 19.31 -29.23
CA GLU A 29 -29.07 17.98 -28.81
C GLU A 29 -27.53 17.90 -28.69
N GLU A 30 -26.81 18.97 -29.03
CA GLU A 30 -25.34 19.07 -28.96
C GLU A 30 -24.84 20.02 -27.85
N LEU A 31 -25.72 20.54 -26.99
CA LEU A 31 -25.35 21.27 -25.76
C LEU A 31 -25.33 20.38 -24.51
N SER A 32 -25.44 19.06 -24.70
CA SER A 32 -25.52 18.04 -23.65
C SER A 32 -24.18 17.42 -23.22
N ALA A 33 -23.02 17.87 -23.70
CA ALA A 33 -21.76 17.18 -23.41
C ALA A 33 -20.64 18.13 -22.94
N GLY A 34 -20.67 18.55 -21.67
CA GLY A 34 -19.57 19.33 -21.09
C GLY A 34 -19.52 19.42 -19.56
N GLN A 35 -20.49 18.87 -18.84
CA GLN A 35 -20.41 18.77 -17.38
C GLN A 35 -19.75 17.44 -17.01
N LEU A 36 -18.46 17.47 -16.64
CA LEU A 36 -17.87 16.39 -15.84
C LEU A 36 -18.53 16.41 -14.46
N ARG A 37 -19.68 15.75 -14.33
CA ARG A 37 -20.05 15.15 -13.05
C ARG A 37 -19.09 13.99 -12.85
N LEU A 38 -18.10 14.15 -11.97
CA LEU A 38 -17.47 13.01 -11.32
C LEU A 38 -18.60 12.34 -10.54
N ARG A 39 -19.22 11.32 -11.16
CA ARG A 39 -20.29 10.55 -10.50
C ARG A 39 -19.70 9.97 -9.23
N SER A 40 -20.49 10.01 -8.17
CA SER A 40 -20.24 9.43 -6.85
C SER A 40 -19.96 7.91 -6.96
N ALA A 41 -18.77 7.52 -7.42
CA ALA A 41 -18.23 6.15 -7.45
C ALA A 41 -16.89 6.02 -8.20
N GLU A 42 -16.43 7.01 -8.98
CA GLU A 42 -15.11 6.88 -9.63
C GLU A 42 -13.99 7.17 -8.63
N SER A 43 -13.62 6.14 -7.88
CA SER A 43 -12.44 6.15 -7.02
C SER A 43 -11.20 6.37 -7.88
N LEU A 44 -10.46 7.45 -7.62
CA LEU A 44 -9.10 7.57 -8.15
C LEU A 44 -8.19 6.67 -7.31
N SER A 45 -8.09 5.41 -7.70
CA SER A 45 -7.06 4.51 -7.20
C SER A 45 -5.77 4.80 -7.94
N LEU A 46 -4.70 5.12 -7.20
CA LEU A 46 -3.37 5.09 -7.79
C LEU A 46 -3.09 3.68 -8.33
N PRO A 47 -2.54 3.52 -9.55
CA PRO A 47 -2.20 2.20 -10.04
C PRO A 47 -1.24 1.53 -9.06
N GLY A 48 -1.66 0.38 -8.53
CA GLY A 48 -0.78 -0.55 -7.86
C GLY A 48 0.33 -0.93 -8.84
N VAL A 49 1.58 -0.89 -8.39
CA VAL A 49 2.70 -1.35 -9.20
C VAL A 49 2.49 -2.84 -9.46
N THR A 50 2.24 -3.22 -10.71
CA THR A 50 2.58 -4.56 -11.19
C THR A 50 4.07 -4.75 -10.93
N GLN A 51 4.43 -5.76 -10.14
CA GLN A 51 5.84 -6.08 -9.92
C GLN A 51 6.55 -6.20 -11.28
N PRO A 52 7.79 -5.71 -11.41
CA PRO A 52 8.60 -6.01 -12.58
C PRO A 52 8.64 -7.53 -12.72
N THR A 53 8.26 -8.02 -13.90
CA THR A 53 8.44 -9.42 -14.28
C THR A 53 9.90 -9.77 -14.00
N THR A 54 10.13 -10.66 -13.04
CA THR A 54 11.47 -11.15 -12.73
C THR A 54 12.05 -11.72 -14.02
N PRO A 55 13.26 -11.32 -14.46
CA PRO A 55 13.89 -11.96 -15.59
C PRO A 55 14.04 -13.45 -15.28
N GLU A 56 13.48 -14.29 -16.15
CA GLU A 56 13.67 -15.74 -16.07
C GLU A 56 15.16 -16.03 -16.22
N LEU A 57 15.81 -16.40 -15.10
CA LEU A 57 17.20 -16.81 -15.10
C LEU A 57 17.31 -18.10 -15.93
N PRO A 58 18.29 -18.22 -16.84
CA PRO A 58 18.43 -19.40 -17.66
C PRO A 58 18.62 -20.64 -16.77
N VAL A 59 17.77 -21.64 -16.99
CA VAL A 59 17.90 -22.97 -16.40
C VAL A 59 19.26 -23.53 -16.82
N ARG A 60 20.20 -23.61 -15.86
CA ARG A 60 21.45 -24.34 -16.05
C ARG A 60 21.14 -25.83 -16.03
N GLU A 61 21.36 -26.48 -17.17
CA GLU A 61 21.48 -27.94 -17.29
C GLU A 61 22.40 -28.51 -16.18
N PRO A 62 22.09 -29.70 -15.62
CA PRO A 62 22.87 -30.32 -14.57
C PRO A 62 24.24 -30.78 -15.08
N GLY A 63 25.22 -29.89 -15.03
CA GLY A 63 26.63 -30.22 -15.20
C GLY A 63 27.13 -31.04 -14.01
N SER A 64 27.74 -32.18 -14.31
CA SER A 64 28.37 -33.12 -13.37
C SER A 64 29.13 -32.42 -12.24
N VAL A 65 28.54 -32.45 -11.04
CA VAL A 65 29.19 -31.96 -9.82
C VAL A 65 30.16 -33.04 -9.36
N ILE A 66 31.46 -32.78 -9.53
CA ILE A 66 32.51 -33.55 -8.83
C ILE A 66 32.20 -33.44 -7.33
N PRO A 67 32.02 -34.55 -6.59
CA PRO A 67 31.74 -34.47 -5.17
C PRO A 67 32.98 -33.91 -4.46
N ARG A 68 32.94 -32.63 -4.06
CA ARG A 68 33.79 -32.19 -2.96
C ARG A 68 33.35 -32.97 -1.75
N SER A 69 34.24 -33.81 -1.22
CA SER A 69 34.08 -34.47 0.06
C SER A 69 33.69 -33.41 1.09
N ALA A 70 32.42 -33.39 1.47
CA ALA A 70 31.99 -32.65 2.65
C ALA A 70 32.80 -33.19 3.84
N PRO A 71 33.25 -32.35 4.79
CA PRO A 71 33.76 -32.88 6.03
C PRO A 71 32.67 -33.80 6.60
N VAL A 72 33.06 -35.04 6.88
CA VAL A 72 32.21 -36.06 7.49
C VAL A 72 31.51 -35.40 8.66
N ALA A 73 30.19 -35.29 8.58
CA ALA A 73 29.38 -34.87 9.70
C ALA A 73 29.61 -35.92 10.79
N GLU A 74 30.36 -35.55 11.82
CA GLU A 74 30.49 -36.40 13.00
C GLU A 74 29.08 -36.75 13.49
N PRO A 75 28.79 -38.04 13.74
CA PRO A 75 27.51 -38.42 14.29
C PRO A 75 27.43 -37.84 15.70
N LEU A 76 26.66 -36.76 15.86
CA LEU A 76 26.38 -36.18 17.16
C LEU A 76 25.34 -37.05 17.86
N THR A 77 25.80 -38.06 18.58
CA THR A 77 25.10 -38.60 19.73
C THR A 77 25.22 -37.61 20.89
N SER A 78 24.34 -36.62 20.93
CA SER A 78 23.73 -36.13 22.18
C SER A 78 22.78 -34.97 21.92
N THR A 79 21.75 -34.92 22.73
CA THR A 79 20.72 -33.89 22.94
C THR A 79 21.31 -32.55 23.39
N GLY A 80 22.37 -32.04 22.74
CA GLY A 80 23.19 -30.95 23.25
C GLY A 80 23.74 -30.00 22.18
N LEU A 81 24.17 -28.83 22.63
CA LEU A 81 24.82 -27.82 21.80
C LEU A 81 26.25 -28.25 21.42
N PRO A 82 26.70 -27.99 20.18
CA PRO A 82 28.09 -28.28 19.80
C PRO A 82 29.12 -27.55 20.69
N PRO A 83 30.30 -28.14 20.97
CA PRO A 83 31.31 -27.53 21.85
C PRO A 83 31.73 -26.11 21.43
N LYS A 84 31.76 -25.84 20.13
CA LYS A 84 32.06 -24.50 19.58
C LYS A 84 31.01 -23.46 19.98
N VAL A 85 29.74 -23.86 20.09
CA VAL A 85 28.63 -22.99 20.52
C VAL A 85 28.75 -22.71 22.03
N LEU A 86 29.01 -23.74 22.83
CA LEU A 86 29.23 -23.56 24.28
C LEU A 86 30.40 -22.62 24.57
N ALA A 87 31.54 -22.80 23.89
CA ALA A 87 32.69 -21.92 24.02
C ALA A 87 32.40 -20.48 23.55
N ALA A 88 31.51 -20.30 22.56
CA ALA A 88 31.08 -18.99 22.10
C ALA A 88 30.17 -18.29 23.13
N LEU A 89 29.22 -19.01 23.71
CA LEU A 89 28.34 -18.50 24.78
C LEU A 89 29.16 -18.07 26.00
N GLN A 90 30.12 -18.91 26.43
CA GLN A 90 31.01 -18.56 27.54
C GLN A 90 31.84 -17.31 27.25
N ARG A 91 32.40 -17.16 26.03
CA ARG A 91 33.16 -15.97 25.64
C ARG A 91 32.28 -14.71 25.61
N ALA A 92 31.00 -14.87 25.27
CA ALA A 92 30.03 -13.78 25.21
C ALA A 92 29.37 -13.48 26.57
N ASP A 93 29.74 -14.20 27.64
CA ASP A 93 29.10 -14.12 28.96
C ASP A 93 27.58 -14.34 28.93
N VAL A 94 27.13 -15.22 28.03
CA VAL A 94 25.71 -15.58 27.87
C VAL A 94 25.46 -16.91 28.57
N PRO A 95 24.50 -17.00 29.52
CA PRO A 95 24.16 -18.25 30.16
C PRO A 95 23.55 -19.21 29.14
N VAL A 96 23.93 -20.49 29.22
CA VAL A 96 23.46 -21.52 28.27
C VAL A 96 21.94 -21.64 28.28
N SER A 97 21.30 -21.41 29.43
CA SER A 97 19.83 -21.42 29.58
C SER A 97 19.11 -20.29 28.84
N ALA A 98 19.80 -19.24 28.41
CA ALA A 98 19.19 -18.15 27.63
C ALA A 98 19.11 -18.47 26.12
N LEU A 99 19.63 -19.61 25.68
CA LEU A 99 19.60 -20.02 24.28
C LEU A 99 18.52 -21.08 24.04
N SER A 100 17.68 -20.85 23.04
CA SER A 100 16.90 -21.90 22.38
C SER A 100 17.38 -22.07 20.95
N ALA A 101 17.57 -23.32 20.50
CA ALA A 101 18.11 -23.62 19.19
C ALA A 101 17.49 -24.88 18.57
N LEU A 102 17.08 -24.75 17.31
CA LEU A 102 16.64 -25.84 16.46
C LEU A 102 17.37 -25.75 15.13
N VAL A 103 18.06 -26.82 14.74
CA VAL A 103 18.71 -26.91 13.42
C VAL A 103 18.16 -28.12 12.69
N VAL A 104 17.45 -27.87 11.61
CA VAL A 104 16.80 -28.87 10.76
C VAL A 104 17.22 -28.66 9.30
N PRO A 105 17.19 -29.70 8.47
CA PRO A 105 17.26 -29.55 7.02
C PRO A 105 16.15 -28.61 6.52
N ALA A 106 16.47 -27.71 5.59
CA ALA A 106 15.48 -26.82 4.99
C ALA A 106 14.52 -27.55 4.04
N LEU A 107 14.97 -28.67 3.46
CA LEU A 107 14.19 -29.52 2.55
C LEU A 107 14.25 -30.98 3.02
N GLY A 108 13.13 -31.67 2.85
CA GLY A 108 12.97 -33.08 3.21
C GLY A 108 12.72 -33.32 4.70
N ASN A 109 12.65 -34.59 5.09
CA ASN A 109 12.18 -35.03 6.41
C ASN A 109 13.29 -35.61 7.29
N ALA A 110 14.55 -35.24 7.04
CA ALA A 110 15.65 -35.72 7.86
C ALA A 110 15.57 -35.15 9.29
N PRO A 111 16.02 -35.91 10.30
CA PRO A 111 15.90 -35.51 11.69
C PRO A 111 16.69 -34.23 11.99
N ALA A 112 16.28 -33.52 13.05
CA ALA A 112 16.99 -32.34 13.52
C ALA A 112 18.43 -32.67 13.92
N ARG A 113 19.36 -31.81 13.49
CA ARG A 113 20.77 -31.87 13.86
C ARG A 113 21.03 -31.30 15.25
N VAL A 114 20.21 -30.34 15.68
CA VAL A 114 20.25 -29.74 17.02
C VAL A 114 18.82 -29.53 17.50
N ARG A 115 18.54 -29.90 18.75
CA ARG A 115 17.30 -29.57 19.48
C ARG A 115 17.68 -29.17 20.90
N PHE A 116 17.55 -27.90 21.23
CA PHE A 116 17.91 -27.34 22.53
C PHE A 116 16.87 -26.31 22.97
N HIS A 117 16.24 -26.53 24.14
CA HIS A 117 15.24 -25.63 24.75
C HIS A 117 14.10 -25.21 23.78
N THR A 118 13.70 -26.11 22.86
CA THR A 118 12.78 -25.76 21.77
C THR A 118 11.31 -25.61 22.19
N GLN A 119 10.98 -25.93 23.45
CA GLN A 119 9.63 -25.81 24.00
C GLN A 119 9.51 -24.66 24.99
N GLU A 120 10.61 -23.94 25.24
CA GLU A 120 10.61 -22.79 26.12
C GLU A 120 10.16 -21.55 25.34
N PRO A 121 9.16 -20.79 25.83
CA PRO A 121 8.81 -19.51 25.24
C PRO A 121 9.98 -18.55 25.33
N VAL A 122 10.33 -17.93 24.20
CA VAL A 122 11.38 -16.91 24.10
C VAL A 122 10.85 -15.70 23.36
N SER A 123 11.37 -14.51 23.68
CA SER A 123 11.05 -13.32 22.90
C SER A 123 11.56 -13.48 21.46
N PRO A 124 10.69 -13.53 20.44
CA PRO A 124 11.13 -13.71 19.06
C PRO A 124 11.81 -12.45 18.50
N ALA A 125 11.63 -11.29 19.15
CA ALA A 125 12.03 -9.99 18.64
C ALA A 125 11.64 -9.85 17.15
N SER A 126 12.56 -9.37 16.31
CA SER A 126 12.29 -9.20 14.87
C SER A 126 12.11 -10.52 14.10
N VAL A 127 12.39 -11.69 14.67
CA VAL A 127 12.06 -12.99 14.03
C VAL A 127 10.55 -13.16 13.88
N MET A 128 9.74 -12.46 14.71
CA MET A 128 8.28 -12.39 14.58
C MET A 128 7.83 -11.94 13.18
N LYS A 129 8.66 -11.18 12.46
CA LYS A 129 8.37 -10.76 11.08
C LYS A 129 8.15 -11.94 10.13
N LEU A 130 8.75 -13.11 10.39
CA LEU A 130 8.49 -14.31 9.58
C LEU A 130 7.03 -14.75 9.67
N VAL A 131 6.47 -14.76 10.88
CA VAL A 131 5.07 -15.14 11.12
C VAL A 131 4.14 -14.13 10.44
N THR A 132 4.37 -12.83 10.65
CA THR A 132 3.52 -11.79 10.05
C THR A 132 3.64 -11.75 8.53
N THR A 133 4.81 -12.05 7.98
CA THR A 133 5.02 -12.12 6.52
C THR A 133 4.29 -13.31 5.93
N TYR A 134 4.38 -14.49 6.56
CA TYR A 134 3.63 -15.67 6.12
C TYR A 134 2.12 -15.40 6.15
N ALA A 135 1.59 -14.86 7.25
CA ALA A 135 0.18 -14.50 7.35
C ALA A 135 -0.24 -13.46 6.30
N ALA A 136 0.58 -12.44 6.05
CA ALA A 136 0.30 -11.45 5.01
C ALA A 136 0.27 -12.09 3.61
N MET A 137 1.21 -12.98 3.29
CA MET A 137 1.24 -13.67 2.00
C MET A 137 0.05 -14.62 1.82
N ASP A 138 -0.36 -15.32 2.88
CA ASP A 138 -1.49 -16.26 2.86
C ASP A 138 -2.83 -15.52 2.73
N LEU A 139 -3.02 -14.43 3.48
CA LEU A 139 -4.27 -13.66 3.49
C LEU A 139 -4.42 -12.71 2.30
N LEU A 140 -3.35 -12.02 1.91
CA LEU A 140 -3.41 -10.99 0.86
C LEU A 140 -3.02 -11.54 -0.52
N GLY A 141 -2.20 -12.59 -0.55
CA GLY A 141 -1.57 -13.08 -1.76
C GLY A 141 -0.28 -12.32 -2.12
N PRO A 142 0.61 -12.93 -2.92
CA PRO A 142 1.88 -12.32 -3.31
C PRO A 142 1.73 -11.11 -4.25
N ASP A 143 0.62 -11.03 -4.98
CA ASP A 143 0.33 -9.98 -5.97
C ASP A 143 -0.54 -8.84 -5.40
N PHE A 144 -0.77 -8.82 -4.08
CA PHE A 144 -1.57 -7.78 -3.45
C PHE A 144 -0.98 -6.39 -3.70
N THR A 145 -1.85 -5.44 -4.06
CA THR A 145 -1.46 -4.03 -4.22
C THR A 145 -2.27 -3.15 -3.29
N TRP A 146 -1.57 -2.27 -2.59
CA TRP A 146 -2.18 -1.24 -1.77
C TRP A 146 -2.83 -0.18 -2.65
N SER A 147 -3.98 0.35 -2.22
CA SER A 147 -4.70 1.39 -2.96
C SER A 147 -5.00 2.58 -2.06
N THR A 148 -4.52 3.76 -2.47
CA THR A 148 -4.94 5.03 -1.85
C THR A 148 -5.96 5.69 -2.77
N LYS A 149 -7.12 6.05 -2.21
CA LYS A 149 -8.25 6.59 -2.97
C LYS A 149 -8.41 8.08 -2.74
N PHE A 150 -8.68 8.81 -3.83
CA PHE A 150 -9.07 10.21 -3.78
C PHE A 150 -10.53 10.33 -4.20
N TYR A 151 -11.33 11.03 -3.40
CA TYR A 151 -12.74 11.29 -3.67
C TYR A 151 -13.13 12.71 -3.25
N THR A 152 -14.28 13.17 -3.74
CA THR A 152 -14.79 14.53 -3.48
C THR A 152 -16.31 14.51 -3.34
N ASP A 153 -16.83 15.41 -2.52
CA ASP A 153 -18.27 15.69 -2.37
C ASP A 153 -18.71 16.90 -3.21
N GLY A 154 -17.79 17.50 -3.96
CA GLY A 154 -17.99 18.72 -4.72
C GLY A 154 -17.87 18.56 -6.23
N VAL A 155 -17.91 19.71 -6.92
CA VAL A 155 -17.75 19.81 -8.37
C VAL A 155 -16.51 20.61 -8.74
N VAL A 156 -15.88 20.27 -9.85
CA VAL A 156 -14.74 21.00 -10.40
C VAL A 156 -15.24 21.99 -11.44
N GLU A 157 -15.05 23.28 -11.19
CA GLU A 157 -15.46 24.36 -12.09
C GLU A 157 -14.31 25.34 -12.31
N ARG A 158 -13.90 25.53 -13.56
CA ARG A 158 -12.85 26.49 -13.94
C ARG A 158 -11.56 26.37 -13.09
N GLY A 159 -11.11 25.14 -12.82
CA GLY A 159 -9.92 24.89 -12.00
C GLY A 159 -10.18 24.77 -10.49
N ALA A 160 -11.36 25.14 -10.01
CA ALA A 160 -11.68 25.15 -8.58
C ALA A 160 -12.57 23.97 -8.20
N LEU A 161 -12.09 23.13 -7.29
CA LEU A 161 -12.92 22.14 -6.61
C LEU A 161 -13.76 22.82 -5.54
N ARG A 162 -15.07 22.92 -5.79
CA ARG A 162 -16.09 23.43 -4.87
C ARG A 162 -16.63 22.31 -4.00
N GLY A 163 -15.84 21.90 -3.03
CA GLY A 163 -16.14 20.84 -2.06
C GLY A 163 -14.88 20.40 -1.35
N ASN A 164 -14.99 19.36 -0.53
CA ASN A 164 -13.87 18.76 0.16
C ASN A 164 -13.17 17.72 -0.72
N LEU A 165 -11.86 17.62 -0.59
CA LEU A 165 -11.05 16.54 -1.16
C LEU A 165 -10.70 15.57 -0.03
N TYR A 166 -11.05 14.31 -0.22
CA TYR A 166 -10.76 13.24 0.73
C TYR A 166 -9.68 12.32 0.17
N ILE A 167 -8.76 11.93 1.04
CA ILE A 167 -7.66 11.02 0.74
C ILE A 167 -7.78 9.85 1.71
N GLN A 168 -8.34 8.74 1.25
CA GLN A 168 -8.45 7.52 2.05
C GLN A 168 -7.22 6.65 1.82
N GLY A 169 -6.41 6.54 2.88
CA GLY A 169 -5.22 5.69 2.89
C GLY A 169 -5.62 4.22 2.98
N GLY A 170 -5.17 3.40 2.03
CA GLY A 170 -5.40 1.96 2.08
C GLY A 170 -4.28 1.16 2.74
N GLY A 171 -3.25 1.81 3.28
CA GLY A 171 -2.13 1.16 3.98
C GLY A 171 -0.84 0.99 3.19
N ASP A 172 -0.69 1.70 2.05
CA ASP A 172 0.52 1.60 1.22
C ASP A 172 1.78 1.99 2.01
N PRO A 173 2.67 1.03 2.36
CA PRO A 173 3.89 1.32 3.11
C PRO A 173 4.93 2.06 2.25
N LYS A 174 4.68 2.20 0.94
CA LYS A 174 5.50 2.96 -0.01
C LYS A 174 4.84 4.25 -0.47
N LEU A 175 3.89 4.82 0.27
CA LEU A 175 3.32 6.15 0.02
C LEU A 175 4.34 7.28 0.32
N VAL A 176 5.40 7.32 -0.49
CA VAL A 176 6.47 8.31 -0.42
C VAL A 176 6.07 9.62 -1.12
N LEU A 177 6.86 10.68 -0.90
CA LEU A 177 6.60 12.02 -1.43
C LEU A 177 6.35 12.01 -2.95
N GLU A 178 7.12 11.23 -3.71
CA GLU A 178 7.01 11.14 -5.16
C GLU A 178 5.67 10.55 -5.59
N ARG A 179 5.13 9.57 -4.84
CA ARG A 179 3.79 9.01 -5.12
C ARG A 179 2.70 10.01 -4.82
N VAL A 180 2.85 10.76 -3.73
CA VAL A 180 1.92 11.82 -3.36
C VAL A 180 1.92 12.93 -4.41
N GLN A 181 3.10 13.34 -4.89
CA GLN A 181 3.24 14.32 -5.98
C GLN A 181 2.60 13.81 -7.27
N ALA A 182 2.83 12.56 -7.66
CA ALA A 182 2.19 11.97 -8.82
C ALA A 182 0.66 11.94 -8.67
N ALA A 183 0.14 11.63 -7.48
CA ALA A 183 -1.29 11.67 -7.20
C ALA A 183 -1.89 13.07 -7.38
N PHE A 184 -1.21 14.11 -6.86
CA PHE A 184 -1.65 15.49 -7.05
C PHE A 184 -1.51 15.96 -8.49
N GLN A 185 -0.52 15.47 -9.24
CA GLN A 185 -0.43 15.74 -10.67
C GLN A 185 -1.64 15.14 -11.41
N MET A 186 -2.04 13.90 -11.10
CA MET A 186 -3.23 13.28 -11.68
C MET A 186 -4.53 14.05 -11.35
N LEU A 187 -4.61 14.69 -10.18
CA LEU A 187 -5.73 15.59 -9.84
C LEU A 187 -5.70 16.87 -10.66
N GLN A 188 -4.52 17.46 -10.87
CA GLN A 188 -4.35 18.63 -11.74
C GLN A 188 -4.71 18.32 -13.19
N ASP A 189 -4.31 17.16 -13.70
CA ASP A 189 -4.66 16.69 -15.05
C ASP A 189 -6.18 16.51 -15.23
N LYS A 190 -6.92 16.32 -14.12
CA LYS A 190 -8.39 16.30 -14.06
C LYS A 190 -9.02 17.68 -13.88
N GLY A 191 -8.22 18.74 -13.93
CA GLY A 191 -8.67 20.13 -13.85
C GLY A 191 -8.78 20.68 -12.43
N VAL A 192 -8.25 20.00 -11.41
CA VAL A 192 -8.23 20.52 -10.04
C VAL A 192 -6.94 21.32 -9.81
N VAL A 193 -7.07 22.65 -9.78
CA VAL A 193 -5.96 23.58 -9.51
C VAL A 193 -6.02 24.13 -8.08
N VAL A 194 -7.23 24.38 -7.58
CA VAL A 194 -7.46 24.85 -6.21
C VAL A 194 -8.60 24.07 -5.56
N VAL A 195 -8.45 23.73 -4.29
CA VAL A 195 -9.51 23.16 -3.45
C VAL A 195 -10.09 24.28 -2.59
N LEU A 196 -11.39 24.55 -2.71
CA LEU A 196 -12.07 25.61 -1.95
C LEU A 196 -12.65 25.12 -0.62
N GLY A 197 -12.82 23.81 -0.46
CA GLY A 197 -13.17 23.17 0.81
C GLY A 197 -11.95 22.66 1.58
N ASN A 198 -12.16 21.66 2.42
CA ASN A 198 -11.10 21.05 3.22
C ASN A 198 -10.39 19.93 2.46
N MET A 199 -9.14 19.67 2.84
CA MET A 199 -8.46 18.43 2.54
C MET A 199 -8.53 17.51 3.75
N VAL A 200 -9.16 16.35 3.60
CA VAL A 200 -9.43 15.41 4.68
C VAL A 200 -8.60 14.15 4.47
N LEU A 201 -7.81 13.78 5.47
CA LEU A 201 -7.12 12.49 5.52
C LEU A 201 -8.03 11.49 6.21
N ASP A 202 -8.48 10.48 5.46
CA ASP A 202 -9.41 9.46 5.92
C ASP A 202 -8.63 8.18 6.26
N ASN A 203 -8.64 7.83 7.56
CA ASN A 203 -8.01 6.62 8.11
C ASN A 203 -9.03 5.52 8.48
N SER A 204 -10.31 5.66 8.07
CA SER A 204 -11.38 4.72 8.42
C SER A 204 -11.13 3.28 7.97
N ALA A 205 -10.28 3.08 6.95
CA ALA A 205 -9.83 1.75 6.52
C ALA A 205 -9.10 0.96 7.61
N PHE A 206 -8.60 1.64 8.64
CA PHE A 206 -7.90 1.07 9.79
C PHE A 206 -8.59 1.39 11.12
N ASP A 207 -9.86 1.81 11.09
CA ASP A 207 -10.67 2.01 12.30
C ASP A 207 -11.16 0.65 12.81
N LEU A 208 -10.25 -0.06 13.47
CA LEU A 208 -10.49 -1.39 14.02
C LEU A 208 -11.12 -1.28 15.42
N PRO A 209 -12.01 -2.22 15.81
CA PRO A 209 -12.50 -2.29 17.18
C PRO A 209 -11.33 -2.36 18.17
N PRO A 210 -11.46 -1.76 19.37
CA PRO A 210 -10.43 -1.85 20.39
C PRO A 210 -10.10 -3.31 20.69
N GLN A 211 -8.83 -3.68 20.49
CA GLN A 211 -8.30 -4.97 20.90
C GLN A 211 -7.14 -4.75 21.85
N ASP A 212 -7.03 -5.62 22.85
CA ASP A 212 -5.86 -5.68 23.73
C ASP A 212 -4.67 -6.25 22.94
N PRO A 213 -3.61 -5.45 22.69
CA PRO A 213 -2.44 -5.93 21.96
C PRO A 213 -1.73 -7.07 22.68
N SER A 214 -1.88 -7.17 24.00
CA SER A 214 -1.27 -8.21 24.84
C SER A 214 -2.11 -9.48 24.97
N ALA A 215 -3.32 -9.53 24.40
CA ALA A 215 -4.14 -10.74 24.41
C ALA A 215 -3.49 -11.92 23.66
N PHE A 216 -2.51 -11.66 22.79
CA PHE A 216 -1.70 -12.69 22.12
C PHE A 216 -0.62 -13.30 23.04
N ASP A 217 -0.24 -12.62 24.12
CA ASP A 217 0.95 -12.95 24.92
C ASP A 217 0.70 -14.07 25.96
N GLY A 218 -0.56 -14.44 26.22
CA GLY A 218 -0.96 -15.55 27.09
C GLY A 218 -1.07 -15.21 28.57
#